data_AF-A0A938XFF6-F1
#
_entry.id   AF-A0A938XFF6-F1
#
_cell.length_a   1.000
_cell.length_b   1.000
_cell.length_c   1.000
_cell.angle_alpha   90.00
_cell.angle_beta   90.00
_cell.angle_gamma   90.00
#
_symmetry.space_group_name_H-M   'P 1'
#
loop_
_entity.id
_entity.type
_entity.pdbx_description
1 polymer ?
#
loop_
_entity_poly.entity_id
_entity_poly.type
_entity_poly.pdbx_seq_one_letter_code
_entity_poly.pdbx_strand_id
1 'polypeptide(L)'
;MFQKLFGGSRFLKRMNTLLEIYACSHNASATYRELLRLKPLIRTEGERALYELNRASLLYDMKKFREAADVIVEIPALNPEFDARCASLRTKIMNAM
;
A
#
# COMPACT_ATOMS: atom_id res chain seq x y z
N MET A 1 7.10 -30.57 -12.66
CA MET A 1 7.31 -29.90 -11.35
C MET A 1 7.71 -28.42 -11.47
N PHE A 2 7.36 -27.68 -12.54
CA PHE A 2 7.65 -26.23 -12.62
C PHE A 2 6.57 -25.41 -13.36
N GLN A 3 5.30 -25.80 -13.27
CA GLN A 3 4.18 -24.92 -13.67
C GLN A 3 3.98 -23.70 -12.74
N LYS A 4 4.90 -23.46 -11.78
CA LYS A 4 4.98 -22.21 -11.00
C LYS A 4 5.55 -21.02 -11.82
N LEU A 5 5.77 -21.19 -13.12
CA LEU A 5 6.53 -20.26 -13.99
C LEU A 5 5.70 -19.31 -14.88
N PHE A 6 4.35 -19.25 -14.82
CA PHE A 6 3.58 -18.45 -15.79
C PHE A 6 2.57 -17.44 -15.21
N GLY A 7 2.83 -16.86 -14.04
CA GLY A 7 1.99 -15.75 -13.57
C GLY A 7 2.39 -15.17 -12.22
N GLY A 8 3.34 -14.24 -12.19
CA GLY A 8 3.66 -13.45 -11.00
C GLY A 8 2.40 -12.84 -10.35
N SER A 9 2.48 -12.54 -9.05
CA SER A 9 1.35 -12.10 -8.22
C SER A 9 0.38 -11.18 -8.96
N ARG A 10 -0.87 -11.64 -9.10
CA ARG A 10 -1.94 -10.85 -9.74
C ARG A 10 -2.18 -9.56 -8.96
N PHE A 11 -2.03 -9.59 -7.64
CA PHE A 11 -2.07 -8.41 -6.78
C PHE A 11 -0.96 -7.43 -7.16
N LEU A 12 0.31 -7.87 -7.18
CA LEU A 12 1.44 -6.98 -7.50
C LEU A 12 1.32 -6.38 -8.89
N LYS A 13 0.90 -7.16 -9.89
CA LYS A 13 0.67 -6.66 -11.25
C LYS A 13 -0.37 -5.52 -11.26
N ARG A 14 -1.51 -5.72 -10.59
CA ARG A 14 -2.57 -4.70 -10.53
C ARG A 14 -2.17 -3.50 -9.67
N MET A 15 -1.42 -3.72 -8.59
CA MET A 15 -0.90 -2.66 -7.74
C MET A 15 0.07 -1.77 -8.52
N ASN A 16 1.03 -2.35 -9.23
CA ASN A 16 2.01 -1.59 -10.00
C ASN A 16 1.32 -0.68 -11.03
N THR A 17 0.38 -1.24 -11.81
CA THR A 17 -0.42 -0.43 -12.76
C THR A 17 -1.20 0.68 -12.05
N LEU A 18 -1.78 0.39 -10.88
CA LEU A 18 -2.51 1.41 -10.11
C LEU A 18 -1.59 2.55 -9.64
N LEU A 19 -0.37 2.23 -9.18
CA LEU A 19 0.60 3.22 -8.73
C LEU A 19 1.20 4.03 -9.89
N GLU A 20 1.38 3.43 -11.07
CA GLU A 20 1.75 4.16 -12.29
C GLU A 20 0.69 5.18 -12.68
N ILE A 21 -0.59 4.79 -12.67
CA ILE A 21 -1.71 5.72 -12.91
C ILE A 21 -1.75 6.82 -11.86
N TYR A 22 -1.52 6.47 -10.59
CA TYR A 22 -1.49 7.45 -9.51
C TYR A 22 -0.35 8.46 -9.68
N ALA A 23 0.84 8.01 -10.08
CA ALA A 23 2.00 8.86 -10.30
C ALA A 23 1.75 9.93 -11.38
N CYS A 24 0.92 9.63 -12.39
CA CYS A 24 0.55 10.60 -13.43
C CYS A 24 -0.65 11.47 -13.04
N SER A 25 -1.65 10.90 -12.35
CA SER A 25 -2.92 11.58 -12.09
C SER A 25 -2.96 12.37 -10.79
N HIS A 26 -2.13 12.01 -9.80
CA HIS A 26 -2.16 12.51 -8.43
C HIS A 26 -3.54 12.47 -7.75
N ASN A 27 -4.46 11.64 -8.24
CA ASN A 27 -5.82 11.56 -7.71
C ASN A 27 -5.95 10.49 -6.61
N ALA A 28 -5.61 10.87 -5.38
CA ALA A 28 -5.58 9.95 -4.24
C ALA A 28 -6.95 9.29 -3.99
N SER A 29 -8.05 10.04 -4.08
CA SER A 29 -9.41 9.53 -3.86
C SER A 29 -9.85 8.48 -4.88
N ALA A 30 -9.51 8.67 -6.16
CA ALA A 30 -9.78 7.67 -7.19
C ALA A 30 -8.91 6.43 -6.99
N THR A 31 -7.61 6.61 -6.77
CA THR A 31 -6.66 5.52 -6.51
C THR A 31 -7.06 4.69 -5.29
N TYR A 32 -7.50 5.33 -4.21
CA TYR A 32 -7.96 4.65 -2.99
C TYR A 32 -9.12 3.70 -3.27
N ARG A 33 -10.12 4.14 -4.06
CA ARG A 33 -11.27 3.29 -4.43
C ARG A 33 -10.84 2.08 -5.24
N GLU A 34 -9.93 2.24 -6.19
CA GLU A 34 -9.39 1.11 -6.97
C GLU A 34 -8.51 0.19 -6.11
N LEU A 35 -7.71 0.76 -5.20
CA LEU A 35 -6.90 -0.01 -4.25
C LEU A 35 -7.78 -0.96 -3.44
N LEU A 36 -8.92 -0.51 -2.90
CA LEU A 36 -9.84 -1.36 -2.14
C LEU A 36 -10.29 -2.61 -2.91
N ARG A 37 -10.43 -2.52 -4.24
CA ARG A 37 -10.80 -3.66 -5.10
C ARG A 37 -9.69 -4.71 -5.23
N LEU A 38 -8.45 -4.36 -4.90
CA LEU A 38 -7.32 -5.29 -4.93
C LEU A 38 -7.24 -6.18 -3.68
N LYS A 39 -7.94 -5.83 -2.59
CA LYS A 39 -7.90 -6.57 -1.32
C LYS A 39 -8.15 -8.09 -1.45
N PRO A 40 -9.13 -8.57 -2.25
CA PRO A 40 -9.36 -10.01 -2.44
C PRO A 40 -8.25 -10.75 -3.19
N LEU A 41 -7.32 -10.03 -3.83
CA LEU A 41 -6.22 -10.61 -4.60
C LEU A 41 -5.00 -10.92 -3.72
N ILE A 42 -4.95 -10.42 -2.48
CA ILE A 42 -3.85 -10.64 -1.54
C ILE A 42 -3.78 -12.11 -1.13
N ARG A 43 -2.59 -12.68 -1.20
CA ARG A 43 -2.28 -14.09 -0.89
C ARG A 43 -1.18 -14.25 0.15
N THR A 44 -0.32 -13.26 0.32
CA THR A 44 0.80 -13.33 1.28
C THR A 44 0.78 -12.19 2.28
N GLU A 45 1.51 -12.36 3.39
CA GLU A 45 1.70 -11.28 4.39
C GLU A 45 2.45 -10.09 3.79
N GLY A 46 3.44 -10.33 2.94
CA GLY A 46 4.15 -9.27 2.21
C GLY A 46 3.22 -8.44 1.32
N GLU A 47 2.30 -9.09 0.60
CA GLU A 47 1.29 -8.39 -0.20
C GLU A 47 0.31 -7.61 0.66
N ARG A 48 -0.09 -8.16 1.83
CA ARG A 48 -0.93 -7.46 2.80
C ARG A 48 -0.24 -6.21 3.35
N ALA A 49 1.03 -6.31 3.73
CA ALA A 49 1.77 -5.15 4.24
C ALA A 49 1.95 -4.08 3.16
N LEU A 50 2.28 -4.46 1.92
CA LEU A 50 2.32 -3.54 0.79
C LEU A 50 0.96 -2.88 0.53
N TYR A 51 -0.14 -3.64 0.62
CA TYR A 51 -1.48 -3.10 0.50
C TYR A 51 -1.76 -2.02 1.55
N GLU A 52 -1.56 -2.34 2.83
CA GLU A 52 -1.86 -1.41 3.93
C GLU A 52 -0.91 -0.20 3.91
N LEU A 53 0.35 -0.35 3.51
CA LEU A 53 1.29 0.78 3.38
C LEU A 53 0.81 1.78 2.33
N ASN A 54 0.41 1.29 1.15
CA ASN A 54 -0.15 2.14 0.10
C ASN A 54 -1.50 2.74 0.51
N ARG A 55 -2.32 1.98 1.25
CA ARG A 55 -3.59 2.46 1.79
C ARG A 55 -3.38 3.61 2.78
N ALA A 56 -2.44 3.48 3.71
CA ALA A 56 -2.06 4.54 4.64
C ALA A 56 -1.52 5.78 3.91
N SER A 57 -0.69 5.59 2.88
CA SER A 57 -0.16 6.70 2.07
C SER A 57 -1.27 7.48 1.38
N LEU A 58 -2.24 6.79 0.78
CA LEU A 58 -3.38 7.45 0.12
C LEU A 58 -4.29 8.16 1.11
N LEU A 59 -4.50 7.60 2.30
CA LEU A 59 -5.23 8.27 3.39
C LEU A 59 -4.51 9.55 3.82
N TYR A 60 -3.19 9.50 3.95
CA TYR A 60 -2.37 10.69 4.23
C TYR A 60 -2.50 11.76 3.14
N ASP A 61 -2.43 11.36 1.86
CA ASP A 61 -2.57 12.29 0.72
C ASP A 61 -3.96 12.93 0.68
N MET A 62 -4.99 12.19 1.10
CA MET A 62 -6.37 12.67 1.30
C MET A 62 -6.57 13.48 2.60
N LYS A 63 -5.51 13.80 3.35
CA LYS A 63 -5.53 14.52 4.63
C LYS A 63 -6.29 13.82 5.76
N LYS A 64 -6.46 12.50 5.64
CA LYS A 64 -7.11 11.66 6.66
C LYS A 64 -6.08 11.07 7.62
N PHE A 65 -5.40 11.95 8.36
CA PHE A 65 -4.20 11.59 9.12
C PHE A 65 -4.45 10.57 10.22
N ARG A 66 -5.57 10.70 10.94
CA ARG A 66 -5.95 9.73 11.98
C ARG A 66 -6.14 8.33 11.42
N GLU A 67 -6.88 8.21 10.31
CA GLU A 67 -7.10 6.92 9.65
C GLU A 67 -5.80 6.35 9.06
N ALA A 68 -4.91 7.21 8.54
CA ALA A 68 -3.59 6.79 8.09
C ALA A 68 -2.74 6.27 9.27
N ALA A 69 -2.81 6.91 10.43
CA ALA A 69 -2.13 6.49 11.66
C ALA A 69 -2.65 5.13 12.14
N ASP A 70 -3.97 4.94 12.17
CA ASP A 70 -4.59 3.67 12.58
C ASP A 70 -4.16 2.50 11.66
N VAL A 71 -3.92 2.76 10.37
CA VAL A 71 -3.45 1.73 9.44
C VAL A 71 -1.96 1.45 9.59
N ILE A 72 -1.11 2.48 9.70
CA ILE A 72 0.36 2.32 9.70
C ILE A 72 0.89 1.64 10.98
N VAL A 73 0.12 1.65 12.08
CA VAL A 73 0.49 0.97 13.32
C VAL A 73 0.25 -0.55 13.27
N GLU A 74 -0.71 -0.98 12.44
CA GLU A 74 -1.09 -2.40 12.28
C GLU A 74 -0.20 -3.15 11.27
N ILE A 75 0.68 -2.45 10.55
CA ILE A 75 1.57 -3.09 9.58
C ILE A 75 2.70 -3.81 10.35
N PRO A 76 2.83 -5.14 10.23
CA PRO A 76 3.89 -5.87 10.89
C PRO A 76 5.26 -5.54 10.25
N ALA A 77 6.31 -5.64 11.06
CA ALA A 77 7.68 -5.60 10.55
C ALA A 77 7.93 -6.79 9.62
N LEU A 78 8.58 -6.54 8.48
CA LEU A 78 8.87 -7.58 7.49
C LEU A 78 10.35 -7.71 7.18
N ASN A 79 11.00 -6.59 6.88
CA ASN A 79 12.43 -6.52 6.61
C ASN A 79 12.90 -5.06 6.72
N PRO A 80 14.20 -4.81 6.94
CA PRO A 80 14.70 -3.47 7.21
C PRO A 80 14.34 -2.41 6.16
N GLU A 81 14.33 -2.77 4.87
CA GLU A 81 14.01 -1.82 3.79
C GLU A 81 12.52 -1.42 3.82
N PHE A 82 11.64 -2.41 3.97
CA PHE A 82 10.20 -2.17 4.06
C PHE A 82 9.84 -1.39 5.34
N ASP A 83 10.48 -1.76 6.46
CA ASP A 83 10.23 -1.14 7.76
C ASP A 83 10.68 0.33 7.77
N ALA A 84 11.77 0.67 7.07
CA ALA A 84 12.21 2.05 6.88
C ALA A 84 11.17 2.89 6.11
N ARG A 85 10.51 2.32 5.10
CA ARG A 85 9.41 2.99 4.37
C ARG A 85 8.21 3.23 5.29
N CYS A 86 7.84 2.24 6.11
CA CYS A 86 6.76 2.38 7.09
C CYS A 86 7.08 3.45 8.13
N ALA A 87 8.30 3.47 8.66
CA ALA A 87 8.77 4.48 9.61
C ALA A 87 8.75 5.89 9.00
N SER A 88 9.22 6.04 7.75
CA SER A 88 9.18 7.31 7.03
C SER A 88 7.75 7.84 6.90
N LEU A 89 6.80 6.99 6.48
CA LEU A 89 5.39 7.39 6.39
C LEU A 89 4.79 7.70 7.77
N ARG A 90 5.09 6.89 8.79
CA ARG A 90 4.64 7.13 10.16
C ARG A 90 5.07 8.50 10.65
N THR A 91 6.33 8.88 10.47
CA THR A 91 6.84 10.21 10.84
C THR A 91 6.10 11.32 10.09
N LYS A 92 5.85 11.15 8.79
CA LYS A 92 5.08 12.14 8.01
C LYS A 92 3.65 12.32 8.55
N ILE A 93 2.97 11.21 8.86
CA ILE A 93 1.61 11.25 9.42
C ILE A 93 1.62 11.96 10.77
N MET A 94 2.53 11.60 11.68
CA MET A 94 2.62 12.21 13.00
C MET A 94 2.94 13.71 12.96
N ASN A 95 3.78 14.15 12.02
CA ASN A 95 4.09 15.57 11.83
C ASN A 95 2.94 16.40 11.25
N ALA A 96 1.95 15.75 10.63
CA ALA A 96 0.81 16.39 9.99
C ALA A 96 -0.46 16.43 10.86
N MET A 97 -0.43 15.75 12.02
CA MET A 97 -1.48 15.78 13.04
C MET A 97 -1.28 16.95 14.01
#